data_AF-A0A0Q9QI88-F1
#
_entry.id   AF-A0A0Q9QI88-F1
#
_cell.length_a   1.000
_cell.length_b   1.000
_cell.length_c   1.000
_cell.angle_alpha   90.00
_cell.angle_beta   90.00
_cell.angle_gamma   90.00
#
_symmetry.space_group_name_H-M   'P 1'
#
loop_
_entity.id
_entity.type
_entity.pdbx_description
1 polymer ?
#
loop_
_entity_poly.entity_id
_entity_poly.type
_entity_poly.pdbx_seq_one_letter_code
_entity_poly.pdbx_strand_id
1 'polypeptide(L)'
;MTTSIQQGLLVPVDLALGIAAPVWRLASGTTRVAARAAAPWLRLSLRPPGVPAHLQPGHWLAELALAGADRREELGSRAVHRLDVVVPVTAGVVLDRIDLTEIVLERVDLETVVTTVLDRLDLTAVVLERVDLQAVVTTVLDRLDLTEIVLERVDLQAVVTTVLDRLDLTEIVLERVDLQAVVTTVLDRLDLTAVVLERVDLQAVVTTVLDRLDLTEIVLQRVDLQAVVATVLAQTDLVAIAEEVIDAVDLPEIIRESTGSMASDTVRGARMQGISADEAVGRAVDRLLLRHHRRGEPLPDLPPVTVSEDAPRSHAPERTP
;
A
#
# COMPACT_ATOMS: atom_id res chain seq x y z
N MET A 1 101.08 -22.49 62.02
CA MET A 1 102.14 -23.30 61.38
C MET A 1 102.64 -22.48 60.20
N THR A 2 103.53 -21.53 60.47
CA THR A 2 105.00 -21.59 60.22
C THR A 2 105.26 -21.46 58.73
N THR A 3 105.76 -20.33 58.22
CA THR A 3 107.07 -19.76 58.59
C THR A 3 107.08 -18.22 58.59
N SER A 4 107.71 -17.68 59.64
CA SER A 4 108.27 -16.33 59.79
C SER A 4 109.56 -16.16 58.95
N ILE A 5 110.18 -14.97 59.00
CA ILE A 5 111.51 -14.56 58.46
C ILE A 5 111.37 -13.84 57.10
N GLN A 6 111.70 -12.55 56.89
CA GLN A 6 112.67 -11.68 57.57
C GLN A 6 112.35 -10.20 57.37
N GLN A 7 112.39 -9.46 58.48
CA GLN A 7 112.54 -8.00 58.56
C GLN A 7 114.02 -7.62 58.44
N GLY A 8 114.28 -6.35 58.08
CA GLY A 8 115.59 -5.69 58.11
C GLY A 8 116.26 -5.73 56.73
N LEU A 9 116.84 -4.68 56.18
CA LEU A 9 117.51 -3.51 56.74
C LEU A 9 117.83 -2.66 55.48
N LEU A 10 117.43 -1.39 55.33
CA LEU A 10 118.32 -0.24 55.50
C LEU A 10 117.58 1.03 55.03
N VAL A 11 117.08 1.78 56.00
CA VAL A 11 117.06 3.25 56.06
C VAL A 11 118.02 3.56 57.25
N PRO A 12 118.73 4.70 57.39
CA PRO A 12 118.60 6.06 56.81
C PRO A 12 119.95 6.57 56.23
N VAL A 13 120.10 7.77 55.68
CA VAL A 13 120.26 9.07 56.37
C VAL A 13 120.20 10.15 55.27
N ASP A 14 119.17 10.97 55.21
CA ASP A 14 118.91 12.20 56.01
C ASP A 14 119.56 13.46 55.41
N LEU A 15 118.90 14.60 55.66
CA LEU A 15 119.24 15.98 55.26
C LEU A 15 118.99 16.34 53.78
N ALA A 16 118.19 17.35 53.42
CA ALA A 16 117.69 18.47 54.20
C ALA A 16 116.61 19.24 53.43
N LEU A 17 115.72 19.90 54.19
CA LEU A 17 114.94 21.10 53.84
C LEU A 17 113.76 20.87 52.87
N GLY A 18 112.48 21.00 53.25
CA GLY A 18 111.90 21.83 54.31
C GLY A 18 111.33 23.12 53.70
N ILE A 19 110.01 23.29 53.92
CA ILE A 19 109.19 24.51 53.82
C ILE A 19 108.25 24.62 52.58
N ALA A 20 106.96 24.79 52.90
CA ALA A 20 105.84 25.39 52.15
C ALA A 20 104.97 24.53 51.20
N ALA A 21 103.97 23.90 51.83
CA ALA A 21 102.52 24.12 51.65
C ALA A 21 101.80 23.87 50.28
N PRO A 22 100.51 23.48 50.32
CA PRO A 22 99.79 22.84 49.22
C PRO A 22 98.89 23.81 48.43
N VAL A 23 98.85 23.69 47.10
CA VAL A 23 97.75 24.23 46.28
C VAL A 23 97.47 23.28 45.12
N TRP A 24 96.63 22.28 45.35
CA TRP A 24 96.02 21.48 44.28
C TRP A 24 94.54 21.88 44.13
N ARG A 25 94.30 23.13 43.70
CA ARG A 25 92.96 23.60 43.37
C ARG A 25 93.00 24.78 42.40
N LEU A 26 92.86 24.47 41.11
CA LEU A 26 92.06 25.23 40.13
C LEU A 26 92.19 24.58 38.75
N ALA A 27 91.42 23.52 38.55
CA ALA A 27 90.98 23.11 37.23
C ALA A 27 89.60 23.74 36.98
N SER A 28 89.41 24.24 35.75
CA SER A 28 88.17 24.77 35.15
C SER A 28 87.76 26.21 35.47
N GLY A 29 87.59 27.01 34.40
CA GLY A 29 86.66 28.15 34.37
C GLY A 29 87.25 29.55 34.19
N THR A 30 88.41 29.88 34.76
CA THR A 30 88.85 31.30 34.88
C THR A 30 90.11 31.66 34.08
N THR A 31 90.40 30.92 33.00
CA THR A 31 91.66 31.06 32.23
C THR A 31 91.86 32.42 31.57
N ARG A 32 90.79 33.16 31.22
CA ARG A 32 90.94 34.43 30.47
C ARG A 32 91.34 35.63 31.33
N VAL A 33 90.97 35.65 32.62
CA VAL A 33 91.21 36.82 33.49
C VAL A 33 92.59 36.74 34.15
N ALA A 34 92.98 35.56 34.64
CA ALA A 34 94.32 35.33 35.20
C ALA A 34 95.44 35.49 34.14
N ALA A 35 95.19 35.06 32.90
CA ALA A 35 96.16 35.16 31.83
C ALA A 35 96.51 36.62 31.44
N ARG A 36 95.57 37.56 31.56
CA ARG A 36 95.82 38.98 31.26
C ARG A 36 96.68 39.67 32.32
N ALA A 37 96.53 39.30 33.58
CA ALA A 37 97.33 39.85 34.68
C ALA A 37 98.79 39.34 34.64
N ALA A 38 99.00 38.08 34.24
CA ALA A 38 100.34 37.49 34.13
C ALA A 38 101.05 37.81 32.80
N ALA A 39 100.32 38.26 31.77
CA ALA A 39 100.83 38.46 30.41
C ALA A 39 102.11 39.32 30.27
N PRO A 40 102.27 40.49 30.92
CA PRO A 40 103.49 41.28 30.75
C PRO A 40 104.72 40.60 31.36
N TRP A 41 104.56 39.94 32.51
CA TRP A 41 105.62 39.18 33.19
C TRP A 41 105.98 37.90 32.41
N LEU A 42 104.98 37.19 31.89
CA LEU A 42 105.19 36.01 31.06
C LEU A 42 105.89 36.37 29.75
N ARG A 43 105.53 37.50 29.12
CA ARG A 43 106.19 37.99 27.90
C ARG A 43 107.62 38.42 28.15
N LEU A 44 107.90 39.10 29.26
CA LEU A 44 109.26 39.50 29.63
C LEU A 44 110.16 38.27 29.89
N SER A 45 109.62 37.25 30.57
CA SER A 45 110.36 36.03 30.85
C SER A 45 110.55 35.13 29.62
N LEU A 46 109.59 35.14 28.68
CA LEU A 46 109.65 34.31 27.47
C LEU A 46 110.34 35.00 26.28
N ARG A 47 110.47 36.33 26.30
CA ARG A 47 111.10 37.17 25.28
C ARG A 47 111.90 38.32 25.93
N PRO A 48 113.08 38.05 26.52
CA PRO A 48 113.93 39.10 27.05
C PRO A 48 114.45 40.00 25.92
N PRO A 49 114.40 41.34 26.05
CA PRO A 49 114.92 42.25 25.04
C PRO A 49 116.46 42.17 24.99
N GLY A 50 117.02 41.98 23.78
CA GLY A 50 118.47 41.92 23.56
C GLY A 50 119.04 40.53 23.25
N VAL A 51 118.22 39.47 23.24
CA VAL A 51 118.64 38.10 22.90
C VAL A 51 118.12 37.69 21.51
N PRO A 52 118.96 37.16 20.60
CA PRO A 52 118.53 36.75 19.27
C PRO A 52 117.47 35.63 19.33
N ALA A 53 116.54 35.65 18.36
CA ALA A 53 115.27 34.90 18.38
C ALA A 53 115.40 33.37 18.57
N HIS A 54 116.55 32.78 18.21
CA HIS A 54 116.80 31.34 18.32
C HIS A 54 117.05 30.86 19.77
N LEU A 55 117.36 31.77 20.70
CA LEU A 55 117.59 31.45 22.12
C LEU A 55 116.39 31.81 23.02
N GLN A 56 115.27 32.27 22.43
CA GLN A 56 114.11 32.70 23.21
C GLN A 56 113.26 31.49 23.65
N PRO A 57 113.00 31.30 24.96
CA PRO A 57 112.22 30.17 25.48
C PRO A 57 110.78 30.12 24.94
N GLY A 58 110.22 31.26 24.57
CA GLY A 58 108.86 31.36 24.04
C GLY A 58 108.64 30.67 22.70
N HIS A 59 109.69 30.40 21.91
CA HIS A 59 109.55 29.71 20.63
C HIS A 59 109.29 28.20 20.82
N TRP A 60 110.09 27.56 21.68
CA TRP A 60 109.94 26.15 22.04
C TRP A 60 108.61 25.82 22.72
N LEU A 61 108.11 26.72 23.58
CA LEU A 61 106.80 26.57 24.21
C LEU A 61 105.62 26.73 23.25
N ALA A 62 105.76 27.52 22.18
CA ALA A 62 104.73 27.65 21.15
C ALA A 62 104.63 26.38 20.28
N GLU A 63 105.77 25.77 19.95
CA GLU A 63 105.81 24.48 19.25
C GLU A 63 105.17 23.36 20.09
N LEU A 64 105.45 23.32 21.40
CA LEU A 64 104.83 22.36 22.31
C LEU A 64 103.33 22.59 22.52
N ALA A 65 102.87 23.84 22.52
CA ALA A 65 101.46 24.17 22.67
C ALA A 65 100.61 23.76 21.44
N LEU A 66 101.17 23.88 20.24
CA LEU A 66 100.55 23.41 19.00
C LEU A 66 100.56 21.87 18.94
N ALA A 67 101.68 21.21 19.32
CA ALA A 67 101.74 19.75 19.41
C ALA A 67 100.80 19.15 20.48
N GLY A 68 100.47 19.92 21.54
CA GLY A 68 99.56 19.50 22.59
C GLY A 68 98.06 19.67 22.28
N ALA A 69 97.69 20.41 21.23
CA ALA A 69 96.29 20.56 20.82
C ALA A 69 95.80 19.30 20.08
N ASP A 70 96.56 18.85 19.08
CA ASP A 70 96.25 17.63 18.31
C ASP A 70 96.21 16.38 19.19
N ARG A 71 97.11 16.30 20.20
CA ARG A 71 97.15 15.16 21.14
C ARG A 71 95.92 15.08 22.05
N ARG A 72 95.27 16.21 22.35
CA ARG A 72 94.06 16.23 23.21
C ARG A 72 92.81 15.87 22.44
N GLU A 73 92.71 16.25 21.18
CA GLU A 73 91.59 15.90 20.30
C GLU A 73 91.59 14.39 19.98
N GLU A 74 92.78 13.81 19.78
CA GLU A 74 92.96 12.37 19.56
C GLU A 74 92.67 11.52 20.82
N LEU A 75 92.95 12.04 22.02
CA LEU A 75 92.60 11.39 23.29
C LEU A 75 91.10 11.54 23.63
N GLY A 76 90.47 12.64 23.22
CA GLY A 76 89.04 12.90 23.43
C GLY A 76 88.16 11.90 22.69
N SER A 77 88.42 11.67 21.40
CA SER A 77 87.60 10.78 20.57
C SER A 77 87.66 9.30 21.01
N ARG A 78 88.81 8.84 21.54
CA ARG A 78 88.93 7.49 22.11
C ARG A 78 88.24 7.32 23.45
N ALA A 79 88.20 8.39 24.25
CA ALA A 79 87.52 8.37 25.55
C ALA A 79 85.99 8.34 25.36
N VAL A 80 85.44 9.11 24.42
CA VAL A 80 84.00 9.12 24.10
C VAL A 80 83.52 7.74 23.67
N HIS A 81 84.24 7.07 22.78
CA HIS A 81 83.85 5.74 22.29
C HIS A 81 83.87 4.66 23.37
N ARG A 82 84.74 4.79 24.38
CA ARG A 82 84.76 3.88 25.54
C ARG A 82 83.64 4.19 26.52
N LEU A 83 83.26 5.47 26.67
CA LEU A 83 82.14 5.88 27.50
C LEU A 83 80.80 5.41 26.93
N ASP A 84 80.62 5.38 25.60
CA ASP A 84 79.39 4.86 24.96
C ASP A 84 79.07 3.40 25.32
N VAL A 85 80.09 2.61 25.69
CA VAL A 85 79.90 1.21 26.10
C VAL A 85 79.70 1.09 27.61
N VAL A 86 80.42 1.89 28.40
CA VAL A 86 80.40 1.79 29.87
C VAL A 86 79.20 2.52 30.49
N VAL A 87 78.77 3.64 29.91
CA VAL A 87 77.67 4.46 30.41
C VAL A 87 76.34 3.70 30.41
N PRO A 88 75.91 3.01 29.34
CA PRO A 88 74.63 2.28 29.34
C PRO A 88 74.61 1.14 30.35
N VAL A 89 75.72 0.41 30.50
CA VAL A 89 75.83 -0.69 31.48
C VAL A 89 75.74 -0.14 32.91
N THR A 90 76.45 0.95 33.19
CA THR A 90 76.43 1.57 34.53
C THR A 90 75.07 2.22 34.82
N ALA A 91 74.46 2.87 33.82
CA ALA A 91 73.13 3.46 33.91
C ALA A 91 72.07 2.38 34.14
N GLY A 92 72.11 1.27 33.41
CA GLY A 92 71.18 0.14 33.62
C GLY A 92 71.24 -0.39 35.05
N VAL A 93 72.44 -0.63 35.59
CA VAL A 93 72.60 -1.11 36.97
C VAL A 93 72.09 -0.10 38.01
N VAL A 94 72.27 1.20 37.78
CA VAL A 94 71.77 2.25 38.68
C VAL A 94 70.25 2.39 38.57
N LEU A 95 69.71 2.34 37.34
CA LEU A 95 68.27 2.43 37.08
C LEU A 95 67.53 1.19 37.62
N ASP A 96 68.11 0.00 37.55
CA ASP A 96 67.55 -1.22 38.17
C ASP A 96 67.49 -1.14 39.70
N ARG A 97 68.29 -0.26 40.32
CA ARG A 97 68.30 -0.04 41.77
C ARG A 97 67.34 1.07 42.21
N ILE A 98 66.80 1.83 41.27
CA ILE A 98 65.87 2.94 41.51
C ILE A 98 64.48 2.50 41.04
N ASP A 99 63.46 2.62 41.88
CA ASP A 99 62.09 2.34 41.42
C ASP A 99 61.58 3.47 40.53
N LEU A 100 61.89 3.37 39.23
CA LEU A 100 61.47 4.35 38.24
C LEU A 100 59.94 4.49 38.15
N THR A 101 59.18 3.45 38.53
CA THR A 101 57.71 3.50 38.50
C THR A 101 57.21 4.51 39.52
N GLU A 102 57.71 4.45 40.75
CA GLU A 102 57.37 5.40 41.81
C GLU A 102 57.83 6.82 41.45
N ILE A 103 59.03 6.97 40.88
CA ILE A 103 59.52 8.27 40.40
C ILE A 103 58.65 8.87 39.31
N VAL A 104 58.24 8.07 38.34
CA VAL A 104 57.40 8.54 37.23
C VAL A 104 56.00 8.90 37.74
N LEU A 105 55.40 8.08 38.61
CA LEU A 105 54.07 8.35 39.16
C LEU A 105 54.02 9.63 40.01
N GLU A 106 55.08 9.92 40.77
CA GLU A 106 55.10 11.08 41.68
C GLU A 106 55.59 12.38 41.04
N ARG A 107 56.44 12.30 40.00
CA ARG A 107 57.13 13.48 39.45
C ARG A 107 56.81 13.75 37.98
N VAL A 108 56.12 12.85 37.29
CA VAL A 108 55.67 13.06 35.91
C VAL A 108 54.15 13.15 35.90
N ASP A 109 53.63 14.21 35.29
CA ASP A 109 52.20 14.32 35.01
C ASP A 109 51.83 13.37 33.85
N LEU A 110 51.40 12.17 34.22
CA LEU A 110 51.01 11.15 33.27
C LEU A 110 49.77 11.53 32.46
N GLU A 111 48.90 12.40 32.94
CA GLU A 111 47.74 12.86 32.17
C GLU A 111 48.21 13.73 30.99
N THR A 112 49.11 14.68 31.25
CA THR A 112 49.71 15.51 30.19
C THR A 112 50.53 14.67 29.20
N VAL A 113 51.27 13.66 29.68
CA VAL A 113 52.02 12.75 28.80
C VAL A 113 51.08 11.88 27.96
N VAL A 114 50.06 11.27 28.56
CA VAL A 114 49.09 10.41 27.85
C VAL A 114 48.32 11.22 26.83
N THR A 115 47.82 12.41 27.17
CA THR A 115 47.13 13.30 26.22
C THR A 115 48.03 13.71 25.06
N THR A 116 49.28 14.12 25.32
CA THR A 116 50.25 14.45 24.25
C THR A 116 50.55 13.25 23.34
N VAL A 117 50.58 12.04 23.90
CA VAL A 117 50.77 10.81 23.12
C VAL A 117 49.52 10.48 22.31
N LEU A 118 48.32 10.57 22.91
CA LEU A 118 47.05 10.32 22.23
C LEU A 118 46.79 11.34 21.12
N ASP A 119 47.15 12.61 21.30
CA ASP A 119 47.04 13.65 20.28
C ASP A 119 47.98 13.42 19.08
N ARG A 120 49.08 12.69 19.29
CA ARG A 120 50.03 12.31 18.23
C ARG A 120 49.69 10.97 17.59
N LEU A 121 48.85 10.15 18.23
CA LEU A 121 48.39 8.87 17.70
C LEU A 121 47.08 9.08 16.94
N ASP A 122 47.06 8.73 15.66
CA ASP A 122 45.81 8.62 14.91
C ASP A 122 45.06 7.36 15.34
N LEU A 123 44.24 7.49 16.40
CA LEU A 123 43.43 6.39 16.91
C LEU A 123 42.41 5.90 15.86
N THR A 124 41.98 6.74 14.93
CA THR A 124 41.09 6.32 13.84
C THR A 124 41.83 5.36 12.91
N ALA A 125 43.06 5.68 12.50
CA ALA A 125 43.88 4.77 11.71
C ALA A 125 44.17 3.46 12.44
N VAL A 126 44.52 3.53 13.74
CA VAL A 126 44.77 2.33 14.56
C VAL A 126 43.52 1.45 14.66
N VAL A 127 42.35 2.04 14.92
CA VAL A 127 41.08 1.30 15.02
C VAL A 127 40.71 0.68 13.67
N LEU A 128 40.82 1.42 12.56
CA LEU A 128 40.51 0.90 11.23
C LEU A 128 41.45 -0.24 10.78
N GLU A 129 42.71 -0.22 11.24
CA GLU A 129 43.70 -1.24 10.85
C GLU A 129 43.71 -2.46 11.77
N ARG A 130 43.28 -2.31 13.03
CA ARG A 130 43.43 -3.36 14.07
C ARG A 130 42.12 -3.90 14.60
N VAL A 131 41.01 -3.17 14.43
CA VAL A 131 39.69 -3.60 14.86
C VAL A 131 38.86 -3.96 13.64
N ASP A 132 38.35 -5.18 13.61
CA ASP A 132 37.33 -5.58 12.64
C ASP A 132 35.99 -4.92 13.02
N LEU A 133 35.77 -3.71 12.50
CA LEU A 133 34.54 -2.96 12.75
C LEU A 133 33.31 -3.68 12.20
N GLN A 134 33.45 -4.52 11.16
CA GLN A 134 32.32 -5.32 10.66
C GLN A 134 31.93 -6.37 11.70
N ALA A 135 32.90 -7.11 12.25
CA ALA A 135 32.65 -8.08 13.32
C ALA A 135 32.06 -7.43 14.59
N VAL A 136 32.51 -6.22 14.93
CA VAL A 136 31.94 -5.46 16.05
C VAL A 136 30.49 -5.06 15.75
N VAL A 137 30.21 -4.51 14.57
CA VAL A 137 28.86 -4.10 14.16
C VAL A 137 27.92 -5.30 14.10
N THR A 138 28.32 -6.43 13.52
CA THR A 138 27.49 -7.64 13.47
C THR A 138 27.20 -8.15 14.88
N THR A 139 28.21 -8.24 15.75
CA THR A 139 28.01 -8.67 17.14
C THR A 139 27.07 -7.73 17.91
N VAL A 140 27.11 -6.43 17.63
CA VAL A 140 26.19 -5.46 18.21
C VAL A 140 24.77 -5.64 17.65
N LEU A 141 24.63 -5.78 16.33
CA LEU A 141 23.33 -6.00 15.68
C LEU A 141 22.68 -7.33 16.11
N ASP A 142 23.48 -8.39 16.30
CA ASP A 142 23.00 -9.69 16.79
C ASP A 142 22.51 -9.64 18.24
N ARG A 143 22.98 -8.66 19.03
CA ARG A 143 22.53 -8.42 20.41
C ARG A 143 21.36 -7.46 20.51
N LEU A 144 21.07 -6.70 19.45
CA LEU A 144 19.92 -5.80 19.39
C LEU A 144 18.72 -6.55 18.81
N ASP A 145 17.68 -6.73 19.61
CA ASP A 145 16.38 -7.19 19.08
C ASP A 145 15.70 -6.02 18.37
N LEU A 146 16.00 -5.86 17.08
CA LEU A 146 15.38 -4.84 16.24
C LEU A 146 13.87 -5.06 16.08
N THR A 147 13.38 -6.29 16.24
CA THR A 147 11.95 -6.58 16.13
C THR A 147 11.22 -6.00 17.33
N GLU A 148 11.70 -6.26 18.54
CA GLU A 148 11.17 -5.68 19.78
C GLU A 148 11.25 -4.15 19.75
N ILE A 149 12.41 -3.59 19.39
CA ILE A 149 12.61 -2.13 19.27
C ILE A 149 11.61 -1.51 18.29
N VAL A 150 11.38 -2.13 17.13
CA VAL A 150 10.43 -1.62 16.13
C VAL A 150 8.99 -1.74 16.63
N LEU A 151 8.60 -2.87 17.23
CA LEU A 151 7.24 -3.07 17.74
C LEU A 151 6.90 -2.13 18.90
N GLU A 152 7.88 -1.77 19.74
CA GLU A 152 7.65 -0.91 20.89
C GLU A 152 7.71 0.59 20.57
N ARG A 153 8.56 0.98 19.60
CA ARG A 153 8.88 2.40 19.36
C ARG A 153 8.37 2.94 18.04
N VAL A 154 7.98 2.08 17.10
CA VAL A 154 7.43 2.48 15.81
C VAL A 154 5.94 2.16 15.79
N ASP A 155 5.13 3.17 15.52
CA ASP A 155 3.72 2.96 15.21
C ASP A 155 3.61 2.33 13.81
N LEU A 156 3.63 0.99 13.76
CA LEU A 156 3.50 0.24 12.52
C LEU A 156 2.15 0.44 11.85
N GLN A 157 1.09 0.78 12.60
CA GLN A 157 -0.21 1.10 11.99
C GLN A 157 -0.10 2.41 11.21
N ALA A 158 0.46 3.46 11.81
CA ALA A 158 0.67 4.73 11.13
C ALA A 158 1.61 4.62 9.91
N VAL A 159 2.64 3.77 10.00
CA VAL A 159 3.51 3.47 8.85
C VAL A 159 2.73 2.76 7.74
N VAL A 160 1.97 1.72 8.07
CA VAL A 160 1.17 0.97 7.09
C VAL A 160 0.11 1.86 6.45
N THR A 161 -0.62 2.68 7.21
CA THR A 161 -1.61 3.61 6.65
C THR A 161 -0.94 4.63 5.72
N THR A 162 0.18 5.22 6.14
CA THR A 162 0.92 6.16 5.29
C THR A 162 1.41 5.50 4.00
N VAL A 163 1.85 4.24 4.06
CA VAL A 163 2.26 3.50 2.86
C VAL A 163 1.05 3.21 1.97
N LEU A 164 -0.06 2.73 2.53
CA LEU A 164 -1.29 2.45 1.78
C LEU A 164 -1.88 3.72 1.14
N ASP A 165 -1.85 4.85 1.83
CA ASP A 165 -2.32 6.14 1.30
C ASP A 165 -1.46 6.65 0.13
N ARG A 166 -0.18 6.24 0.08
CA ARG A 166 0.74 6.58 -1.02
C ARG A 166 0.70 5.60 -2.18
N LEU A 167 0.13 4.41 -1.98
CA LEU A 167 -0.04 3.42 -3.03
C LEU A 167 -1.37 3.66 -3.74
N ASP A 168 -1.32 3.98 -5.04
CA ASP A 168 -2.52 3.92 -5.87
C ASP A 168 -2.84 2.45 -6.18
N LEU A 169 -3.64 1.84 -5.30
CA LEU A 169 -4.07 0.45 -5.47
C LEU A 169 -4.94 0.28 -6.72
N THR A 170 -5.60 1.33 -7.21
CA THR A 170 -6.43 1.25 -8.41
C THR A 170 -5.53 1.09 -9.64
N GLU A 171 -4.52 1.93 -9.77
CA GLU A 171 -3.51 1.83 -10.84
C GLU A 171 -2.80 0.47 -10.79
N ILE A 172 -2.34 0.04 -9.61
CA ILE A 172 -1.68 -1.26 -9.43
C ILE A 172 -2.58 -2.41 -9.88
N VAL A 173 -3.87 -2.40 -9.52
CA VAL A 173 -4.82 -3.44 -9.91
C VAL A 173 -5.08 -3.41 -11.41
N LEU A 174 -5.28 -2.23 -12.00
CA LEU A 174 -5.51 -2.09 -13.44
C LEU A 174 -4.31 -2.54 -14.29
N GLU A 175 -3.09 -2.30 -13.82
CA GLU A 175 -1.88 -2.65 -14.56
C GLU A 175 -1.41 -4.10 -14.37
N ARG A 176 -1.61 -4.64 -13.16
CA ARG A 176 -0.98 -5.92 -12.76
C ARG A 176 -1.96 -7.07 -12.59
N VAL A 177 -3.26 -6.80 -12.51
CA VAL A 177 -4.29 -7.83 -12.38
C VAL A 177 -5.06 -7.95 -13.69
N ASP A 178 -5.13 -9.16 -14.23
CA ASP A 178 -6.05 -9.45 -15.33
C ASP A 178 -7.50 -9.47 -14.80
N LEU A 179 -8.13 -8.31 -14.84
CA LEU A 179 -9.51 -8.15 -14.41
C LEU A 179 -10.51 -8.94 -15.26
N GLN A 180 -10.19 -9.26 -16.52
CA GLN A 180 -11.05 -10.10 -17.36
C GLN A 180 -11.04 -11.55 -16.85
N ALA A 181 -9.87 -12.08 -16.51
CA ALA A 181 -9.76 -13.40 -15.91
C ALA A 181 -10.45 -13.48 -14.54
N VAL A 182 -10.31 -12.44 -13.71
CA VAL A 182 -11.00 -12.34 -12.41
C VAL A 182 -12.51 -12.31 -12.60
N VAL A 183 -13.03 -11.43 -13.47
CA VAL A 183 -14.47 -11.33 -13.74
C VAL A 183 -15.03 -12.64 -14.28
N THR A 184 -14.33 -13.28 -15.22
CA THR A 184 -14.75 -14.58 -15.77
C THR A 184 -14.82 -15.64 -14.67
N THR A 185 -13.79 -15.73 -13.82
CA THR A 185 -13.77 -16.66 -12.69
C THR A 185 -14.90 -16.39 -11.69
N VAL A 186 -15.21 -15.12 -11.44
CA VAL A 186 -16.32 -14.73 -10.56
C VAL A 186 -17.66 -15.11 -11.18
N LEU A 187 -17.87 -14.82 -12.47
CA LEU A 187 -19.10 -15.17 -13.19
C LEU A 187 -19.31 -16.68 -13.28
N ASP A 188 -18.24 -17.46 -13.48
CA ASP A 188 -18.32 -18.94 -13.51
C ASP A 188 -18.70 -19.53 -12.14
N ARG A 189 -18.40 -18.81 -11.04
CA ARG A 189 -18.73 -19.22 -9.67
C ARG A 189 -20.08 -18.69 -9.19
N LEU A 190 -20.62 -17.66 -9.84
CA LEU A 190 -21.92 -17.09 -9.50
C LEU A 190 -23.03 -17.87 -10.18
N ASP A 191 -23.92 -18.47 -9.38
CA ASP A 191 -25.18 -18.99 -9.89
C ASP A 191 -26.13 -17.80 -10.17
N LEU A 192 -26.06 -17.29 -11.40
CA LEU A 192 -26.94 -16.20 -11.85
C LEU A 192 -28.42 -16.61 -11.84
N THR A 193 -28.75 -17.89 -11.95
CA THR A 193 -30.14 -18.36 -11.88
C THR A 193 -30.68 -18.14 -10.47
N ALA A 194 -29.92 -18.56 -9.45
CA ALA A 194 -30.28 -18.33 -8.06
C ALA A 194 -30.39 -16.82 -7.75
N VAL A 195 -29.44 -16.00 -8.21
CA VAL A 195 -29.49 -14.54 -8.03
C VAL A 195 -30.75 -13.95 -8.66
N VAL A 196 -31.09 -14.33 -9.88
CA VAL A 196 -32.29 -13.83 -10.58
C VAL A 196 -33.55 -14.27 -9.84
N LEU A 197 -33.66 -15.54 -9.43
CA LEU A 197 -34.84 -16.03 -8.72
C LEU A 197 -35.03 -15.38 -7.34
N GLU A 198 -33.94 -14.99 -6.66
CA GLU A 198 -34.02 -14.39 -5.32
C GLU A 198 -34.11 -12.86 -5.29
N ARG A 199 -33.60 -12.18 -6.33
CA ARG A 199 -33.44 -10.72 -6.32
C ARG A 199 -34.27 -10.00 -7.39
N VAL A 200 -34.73 -10.71 -8.42
CA VAL A 200 -35.52 -10.12 -9.50
C VAL A 200 -36.97 -10.53 -9.36
N ASP A 201 -37.87 -9.55 -9.32
CA ASP A 201 -39.30 -9.80 -9.45
C ASP A 201 -39.63 -10.18 -10.90
N LEU A 202 -39.59 -11.49 -11.17
CA LEU A 202 -39.87 -12.03 -12.49
C LEU A 202 -41.32 -11.78 -12.94
N GLN A 203 -42.27 -11.61 -12.02
CA GLN A 203 -43.65 -11.27 -12.39
C GLN A 203 -43.70 -9.85 -12.95
N ALA A 204 -43.10 -8.88 -12.26
CA ALA A 204 -43.02 -7.51 -12.74
C ALA A 204 -42.29 -7.40 -14.09
N VAL A 205 -41.21 -8.16 -14.27
CA VAL A 205 -40.50 -8.24 -15.56
C VAL A 205 -41.41 -8.80 -16.66
N VAL A 206 -42.10 -9.91 -16.41
CA VAL A 206 -43.01 -10.51 -17.39
C VAL A 206 -44.14 -9.55 -17.74
N THR A 207 -44.78 -8.92 -16.76
CA THR A 207 -45.85 -7.94 -17.01
C THR A 207 -45.34 -6.78 -17.87
N THR A 208 -44.17 -6.21 -17.52
CA THR A 208 -43.57 -5.12 -18.31
C THR A 208 -43.24 -5.55 -19.74
N VAL A 209 -42.77 -6.78 -19.92
CA VAL A 209 -42.49 -7.33 -21.25
C VAL A 209 -43.79 -7.51 -22.03
N LEU A 210 -44.83 -8.09 -21.42
CA LEU A 210 -46.13 -8.28 -22.06
C LEU A 210 -46.79 -6.95 -22.45
N ASP A 211 -46.69 -5.92 -21.62
CA ASP A 211 -47.21 -4.58 -21.92
C ASP A 211 -46.49 -3.91 -23.11
N ARG A 212 -45.25 -4.33 -23.39
CA ARG A 212 -44.44 -3.80 -24.50
C ARG A 212 -44.55 -4.63 -25.77
N LEU A 213 -45.07 -5.85 -25.69
CA LEU A 213 -45.25 -6.73 -26.84
C LEU A 213 -46.64 -6.54 -27.44
N ASP A 214 -46.71 -6.33 -28.75
CA ASP A 214 -47.97 -6.46 -29.48
C ASP A 214 -48.30 -7.96 -29.63
N LEU A 215 -49.04 -8.48 -28.66
CA LEU A 215 -49.47 -9.88 -28.66
C LEU A 215 -50.43 -10.19 -29.82
N THR A 216 -51.18 -9.20 -30.33
CA THR A 216 -52.07 -9.41 -31.47
C THR A 216 -51.28 -9.70 -32.73
N GLU A 217 -50.25 -8.91 -33.01
CA GLU A 217 -49.38 -9.13 -34.16
C GLU A 217 -48.60 -10.45 -34.03
N ILE A 218 -48.08 -10.77 -32.84
CA ILE A 218 -47.39 -12.05 -32.60
C ILE A 218 -48.32 -13.24 -32.87
N VAL A 219 -49.56 -13.19 -32.39
CA VAL A 219 -50.54 -14.27 -32.59
C VAL A 219 -50.90 -14.40 -34.07
N LEU A 220 -51.15 -13.30 -34.77
CA LEU A 220 -51.49 -13.33 -36.19
C LEU A 220 -50.35 -13.88 -37.08
N GLN A 221 -49.09 -13.64 -36.71
CA GLN A 221 -47.94 -14.04 -37.51
C GLN A 221 -47.37 -15.41 -37.14
N ARG A 222 -47.44 -15.82 -35.87
CA ARG A 222 -46.73 -17.01 -35.36
C ARG A 222 -47.64 -18.15 -34.90
N VAL A 223 -48.94 -17.90 -34.72
CA VAL A 223 -49.89 -18.94 -34.32
C VAL A 223 -50.75 -19.33 -35.52
N ASP A 224 -50.81 -20.63 -35.80
CA ASP A 224 -51.75 -21.17 -36.78
C ASP A 224 -53.18 -21.12 -36.19
N LEU A 225 -53.87 -20.02 -36.46
CA LEU A 225 -55.24 -19.80 -36.00
C LEU A 225 -56.22 -20.81 -36.59
N GLN A 226 -55.95 -21.42 -37.76
CA GLN A 226 -56.82 -22.46 -38.31
C GLN A 226 -56.72 -23.74 -37.47
N ALA A 227 -55.51 -24.14 -37.10
CA ALA A 227 -55.30 -25.30 -36.22
C ALA A 227 -55.92 -25.10 -34.83
N VAL A 228 -55.79 -23.89 -34.26
CA VAL A 228 -56.43 -23.54 -32.98
C VAL A 228 -57.94 -23.61 -33.10
N VAL A 229 -58.54 -22.97 -34.10
CA VAL A 229 -60.00 -22.99 -34.31
C VAL A 229 -60.50 -24.42 -34.54
N ALA A 230 -59.81 -25.22 -35.34
CA ALA A 230 -60.19 -26.62 -35.57
C ALA A 230 -60.16 -27.44 -34.26
N THR A 231 -59.16 -27.21 -33.41
CA THR A 231 -59.05 -27.87 -32.10
C THR A 231 -60.19 -27.46 -31.17
N VAL A 232 -60.51 -26.16 -31.12
CA VAL A 232 -61.63 -25.65 -30.30
C VAL A 232 -62.95 -26.21 -30.80
N LEU A 233 -63.22 -26.21 -32.11
CA LEU A 233 -64.45 -26.76 -32.67
C LEU A 233 -64.58 -28.27 -32.45
N ALA A 234 -63.47 -29.01 -32.44
CA ALA A 234 -63.49 -30.44 -32.12
C ALA A 234 -63.81 -30.73 -30.64
N GLN A 235 -63.51 -29.79 -29.74
CA GLN A 235 -63.79 -29.90 -28.30
C GLN A 235 -65.14 -29.31 -27.91
N THR A 236 -65.77 -28.54 -28.79
CA THR A 236 -67.04 -27.84 -28.54
C THR A 236 -68.19 -28.65 -29.13
N ASP A 237 -69.16 -29.04 -28.30
CA ASP A 237 -70.39 -29.67 -28.79
C ASP A 237 -71.33 -28.60 -29.35
N LEU A 238 -71.17 -28.29 -30.63
CA LEU A 238 -72.00 -27.31 -31.32
C LEU A 238 -73.48 -27.72 -31.40
N VAL A 239 -73.78 -29.02 -31.33
CA VAL A 239 -75.16 -29.51 -31.37
C VAL A 239 -75.84 -29.22 -30.05
N ALA A 240 -75.20 -29.55 -28.92
CA ALA A 240 -75.72 -29.22 -27.60
C ALA A 240 -75.93 -27.71 -27.41
N ILE A 241 -74.97 -26.89 -27.86
CA ILE A 241 -75.13 -25.42 -27.82
C ILE A 241 -76.29 -24.96 -28.72
N ALA A 242 -76.45 -25.55 -29.91
CA ALA A 242 -77.55 -25.19 -30.80
C ALA A 242 -78.91 -25.58 -30.20
N GLU A 243 -79.01 -26.76 -29.56
CA GLU A 243 -80.21 -27.20 -28.83
C GLU A 243 -80.51 -26.28 -27.64
N GLU A 244 -79.50 -25.92 -26.85
CA GLU A 244 -79.65 -24.96 -25.74
C GLU A 244 -80.13 -23.59 -26.24
N VAL A 245 -79.58 -23.10 -27.36
CA VAL A 245 -80.03 -21.84 -27.97
C VAL A 245 -81.46 -21.95 -28.49
N ILE A 246 -81.83 -23.06 -29.14
CA ILE A 246 -83.18 -23.31 -29.65
C ILE A 246 -84.20 -23.33 -28.51
N ASP A 247 -83.86 -23.97 -27.41
CA ASP A 247 -84.71 -24.03 -26.22
C ASP A 247 -84.78 -22.66 -25.52
N ALA A 248 -83.65 -21.95 -25.41
CA ALA A 248 -83.59 -20.64 -24.75
C ALA A 248 -84.41 -19.56 -25.46
N VAL A 249 -84.57 -19.64 -26.78
CA VAL A 249 -85.41 -18.72 -27.56
C VAL A 249 -86.83 -19.25 -27.78
N ASP A 250 -87.21 -20.36 -27.13
CA ASP A 250 -88.50 -21.04 -27.30
C ASP A 250 -88.87 -21.22 -28.78
N LEU A 251 -87.88 -21.52 -29.63
CA LEU A 251 -88.06 -21.58 -31.09
C LEU A 251 -89.24 -22.50 -31.49
N PRO A 252 -89.44 -23.68 -30.86
CA PRO A 252 -90.57 -24.55 -31.17
C PRO A 252 -91.94 -23.89 -30.92
N GLU A 253 -92.08 -23.11 -29.86
CA GLU A 253 -93.34 -22.44 -29.53
C GLU A 253 -93.58 -21.25 -30.45
N ILE A 254 -92.55 -20.44 -30.73
CA ILE A 254 -92.64 -19.37 -31.73
C ILE A 254 -93.08 -19.91 -33.09
N ILE A 255 -92.54 -21.06 -33.52
CA ILE A 255 -92.94 -21.72 -34.77
C ILE A 255 -94.39 -22.19 -34.71
N ARG A 256 -94.85 -22.76 -33.58
CA ARG A 256 -96.24 -23.20 -33.41
C ARG A 256 -97.21 -22.04 -33.42
N GLU A 257 -96.90 -20.96 -32.71
CA GLU A 257 -97.73 -19.76 -32.65
C GLU A 257 -97.77 -19.03 -34.00
N SER A 258 -96.61 -18.89 -34.66
CA SER A 258 -96.52 -18.27 -35.99
C SER A 258 -97.21 -19.12 -37.07
N THR A 259 -97.08 -20.45 -37.03
CA THR A 259 -97.76 -21.33 -37.98
C THR A 259 -99.26 -21.41 -37.68
N GLY A 260 -99.65 -21.42 -36.40
CA GLY A 260 -101.03 -21.46 -35.96
C GLY A 260 -101.80 -20.19 -36.32
N SER A 261 -101.18 -19.02 -36.15
CA SER A 261 -101.75 -17.73 -36.58
C SER A 261 -101.87 -17.66 -38.10
N MET A 262 -100.82 -17.99 -38.86
CA MET A 262 -100.86 -18.02 -40.33
C MET A 262 -101.90 -19.02 -40.88
N ALA A 263 -101.99 -20.21 -40.31
CA ALA A 263 -102.99 -21.20 -40.69
C ALA A 263 -104.41 -20.74 -40.33
N SER A 264 -104.61 -20.15 -39.15
CA SER A 264 -105.91 -19.62 -38.72
C SER A 264 -106.38 -18.46 -39.61
N ASP A 265 -105.46 -17.57 -39.98
CA ASP A 265 -105.74 -16.47 -40.90
C ASP A 265 -106.06 -16.97 -42.30
N THR A 266 -105.36 -18.00 -42.78
CA THR A 266 -105.65 -18.64 -44.06
C THR A 266 -107.04 -19.28 -44.08
N VAL A 267 -107.40 -20.03 -43.02
CA VAL A 267 -108.72 -20.67 -42.90
C VAL A 267 -109.82 -19.63 -42.76
N ARG A 268 -109.60 -18.59 -41.95
CA ARG A 268 -110.55 -17.47 -41.79
C ARG A 268 -110.75 -16.77 -43.13
N GLY A 269 -109.67 -16.53 -43.88
CA GLY A 269 -109.71 -16.00 -45.24
C GLY A 269 -110.55 -16.88 -46.18
N ALA A 270 -110.30 -18.19 -46.20
CA ALA A 270 -111.07 -19.14 -47.01
C ALA A 270 -112.56 -19.18 -46.63
N ARG A 271 -112.89 -19.09 -45.33
CA ARG A 271 -114.28 -19.07 -44.85
C ARG A 271 -115.01 -17.79 -45.27
N MET A 272 -114.36 -16.64 -45.12
CA MET A 272 -114.90 -15.36 -45.57
C MET A 272 -115.10 -15.33 -47.09
N GLN A 273 -114.18 -15.94 -47.84
CA GLN A 273 -114.30 -16.11 -49.28
C GLN A 273 -115.48 -17.01 -49.66
N GLY A 274 -115.71 -18.11 -48.92
CA GLY A 274 -116.86 -19.00 -49.10
C GLY A 274 -118.19 -18.31 -48.85
N ILE A 275 -118.33 -17.56 -47.74
CA ILE A 275 -119.54 -16.77 -47.43
C ILE A 275 -119.81 -15.77 -48.56
N SER A 276 -118.78 -15.06 -49.02
CA SER A 276 -118.90 -14.11 -50.12
C SER A 276 -119.34 -14.78 -51.42
N ALA A 277 -118.89 -16.00 -51.68
CA ALA A 277 -119.28 -16.80 -52.84
C ALA A 277 -120.74 -17.27 -52.74
N ASP A 278 -121.17 -17.75 -51.57
CA ASP A 278 -122.55 -18.20 -51.33
C ASP A 278 -123.55 -17.04 -51.46
N GLU A 279 -123.23 -15.86 -50.90
CA GLU A 279 -124.05 -14.66 -51.09
C GLU A 279 -124.11 -14.23 -52.57
N ALA A 280 -123.02 -14.40 -53.32
CA ALA A 280 -123.00 -14.12 -54.75
C ALA A 280 -123.92 -15.08 -55.53
N VAL A 281 -123.97 -16.36 -55.14
CA VAL A 281 -124.91 -17.34 -55.71
C VAL A 281 -126.35 -17.05 -55.31
N GLY A 282 -126.62 -16.75 -54.04
CA GLY A 282 -127.96 -16.40 -53.55
C GLY A 282 -128.55 -15.19 -54.30
N ARG A 283 -127.76 -14.12 -54.47
CA ARG A 283 -128.15 -12.97 -55.29
C ARG A 283 -128.40 -13.32 -56.76
N ALA A 284 -127.68 -14.29 -57.32
CA ALA A 284 -127.90 -14.77 -58.68
C ALA A 284 -129.20 -15.60 -58.80
N VAL A 285 -129.50 -16.44 -57.81
CA VAL A 285 -130.71 -17.28 -57.76
C VAL A 285 -131.96 -16.45 -57.49
N ASP A 286 -131.91 -15.52 -56.54
CA ASP A 286 -133.02 -14.59 -56.26
C ASP A 286 -133.38 -13.76 -57.49
N ARG A 287 -132.37 -13.38 -58.29
CA ARG A 287 -132.55 -12.69 -59.56
C ARG A 287 -133.22 -13.58 -60.63
N LEU A 288 -133.13 -14.90 -60.50
CA LEU A 288 -133.61 -15.86 -61.48
C LEU A 288 -135.03 -16.38 -61.16
N LEU A 289 -135.43 -16.45 -59.87
CA LEU A 289 -136.68 -17.14 -59.45
C LEU A 289 -137.89 -16.27 -59.05
N LEU A 290 -137.79 -14.96 -58.78
CA LEU A 290 -138.97 -14.19 -58.32
C LEU A 290 -139.15 -12.81 -58.98
N ARG A 291 -140.13 -12.74 -59.90
CA ARG A 291 -140.86 -11.49 -60.24
C ARG A 291 -142.37 -11.74 -60.38
N HIS A 292 -143.12 -11.77 -59.26
CA HIS A 292 -144.53 -11.35 -59.25
C HIS A 292 -145.10 -11.03 -57.83
N HIS A 293 -145.25 -9.72 -57.54
CA HIS A 293 -146.35 -9.00 -56.83
C HIS A 293 -146.97 -9.57 -55.52
N ARG A 294 -147.28 -8.82 -54.45
CA ARG A 294 -147.68 -7.39 -54.31
C ARG A 294 -147.73 -6.93 -52.82
N ARG A 295 -147.22 -5.71 -52.59
CA ARG A 295 -147.61 -4.58 -51.71
C ARG A 295 -148.86 -4.68 -50.79
N GLY A 296 -148.74 -4.17 -49.55
CA GLY A 296 -149.84 -3.72 -48.65
C GLY A 296 -149.38 -3.29 -47.22
N GLU A 297 -149.30 -1.98 -46.98
CA GLU A 297 -148.95 -1.12 -45.80
C GLU A 297 -149.78 -1.30 -44.47
N PRO A 298 -149.64 -0.48 -43.38
CA PRO A 298 -148.49 0.23 -42.74
C PRO A 298 -148.42 0.20 -41.15
N LEU A 299 -147.20 0.37 -40.59
CA LEU A 299 -146.74 1.10 -39.36
C LEU A 299 -147.32 0.81 -37.93
N PRO A 300 -146.48 0.88 -36.85
CA PRO A 300 -145.97 2.16 -36.31
C PRO A 300 -144.48 2.23 -35.88
N ASP A 301 -144.01 3.49 -35.86
CA ASP A 301 -142.74 4.04 -35.36
C ASP A 301 -142.34 3.56 -33.96
N LEU A 302 -141.05 3.20 -33.79
CA LEU A 302 -140.27 3.46 -32.57
C LEU A 302 -138.78 3.70 -32.91
N PRO A 303 -138.07 4.53 -32.12
CA PRO A 303 -136.95 5.42 -32.51
C PRO A 303 -135.55 4.75 -32.66
N PRO A 304 -134.55 5.46 -33.23
CA PRO A 304 -133.27 4.88 -33.64
C PRO A 304 -132.33 4.64 -32.45
N VAL A 305 -131.82 3.41 -32.33
CA VAL A 305 -130.63 3.13 -31.52
C VAL A 305 -129.40 3.42 -32.38
N THR A 306 -128.68 4.45 -31.97
CA THR A 306 -127.40 4.89 -32.52
C THR A 306 -126.36 3.77 -32.45
N VAL A 307 -125.74 3.50 -33.60
CA VAL A 307 -124.49 2.76 -33.71
C VAL A 307 -123.39 3.61 -33.09
N SER A 308 -122.83 3.18 -31.96
CA SER A 308 -121.51 3.63 -31.53
C SER A 308 -120.47 2.78 -32.23
N GLU A 309 -120.00 3.33 -33.34
CA GLU A 309 -118.69 3.08 -33.89
C GLU A 309 -117.68 3.73 -32.94
N ASP A 310 -116.87 2.93 -32.24
CA ASP A 310 -115.47 3.31 -32.02
C ASP A 310 -114.60 2.08 -31.81
N ALA A 311 -113.68 1.91 -32.75
CA ALA A 311 -112.62 0.93 -32.73
C ALA A 311 -111.52 1.37 -31.73
N PRO A 312 -110.75 0.42 -31.19
CA PRO A 312 -109.64 0.71 -30.28
C PRO A 312 -108.51 1.43 -31.02
N ARG A 313 -108.10 2.60 -30.50
CA ARG A 313 -106.86 3.25 -30.92
C ARG A 313 -105.67 2.45 -30.43
N SER A 314 -104.81 2.08 -31.37
CA SER A 314 -103.43 1.71 -31.14
C SER A 314 -102.62 2.92 -30.65
N HIS A 315 -101.79 2.71 -29.63
CA HIS A 315 -100.52 3.41 -29.51
C HIS A 315 -99.48 2.43 -28.95
N ALA A 316 -98.47 2.18 -29.78
CA ALA A 316 -97.23 1.50 -29.49
C ALA A 316 -96.22 2.49 -28.81
N PRO A 317 -95.03 2.02 -28.40
CA PRO A 317 -94.32 2.48 -27.20
C PRO A 317 -93.46 3.73 -27.42
N GLU A 318 -93.34 4.55 -26.37
CA GLU A 318 -92.27 5.53 -26.25
C GLU A 318 -90.94 4.85 -25.93
N ARG A 319 -89.93 5.21 -26.72
CA ARG A 319 -88.51 4.97 -26.48
C ARG A 319 -87.99 5.97 -25.45
N THR A 320 -87.20 5.46 -24.51
CA THR A 320 -85.91 5.94 -23.93
C THR A 320 -85.45 7.38 -24.19
N PRO A 321 -84.67 7.98 -23.26
CA PRO A 321 -83.29 7.56 -22.95
C PRO A 321 -83.10 6.86 -21.59
#